data_AF-A0A8T5RTV3-F1
#
_entry.id   AF-A0A8T5RTV3-F1
#
_cell.length_a   1.000
_cell.length_b   1.000
_cell.length_c   1.000
_cell.angle_alpha   90.00
_cell.angle_beta   90.00
_cell.angle_gamma   90.00
#
_symmetry.space_group_name_H-M   'P 1'
#
loop_
_entity.id
_entity.type
_entity.pdbx_description
1 polymer ?
#
loop_
_entity_poly.entity_id
_entity_poly.type
_entity_poly.pdbx_seq_one_letter_code
_entity_poly.pdbx_strand_id
1 'polypeptide(L)'
;MENLFESSLIKGFIFSAYGELGPQPVYTWPNYFSEKEIKEIKKENLKSLVLSLRDVTQISIKNLSLFISDREFSQNEDFQDLRYFAILPYPDFKATSLTYFHYIGNSSFDQPVATAFSILVDEYSRSFLYNNINRIKPIVSQFFSEFDLKIKENYPPQETIEVFFIELFQKLNEIERNPSTPITSHRKLKLIFAGLDDSGKTSFLLSVDRKYSKLIGLKPTTGASIKSIEALGATIFLWDLGGQLKFRRKYIDKAEIYLYEADLIFYFIDVRNENRFEESIEYLQSIKKVLREFNQNTPIVYILSKGDSDIINTGEIKNNIEIIKKKLAEITDEEPPELFVTSIFQIFTILRAFSSGISKLSPNRNLITHNLKNFSLKTKTYLTLLLSQDGLVLADFYSAKARKLTKIPKSEELINVFEVTAPQFAILYKIFSRFKALQEEEAIFKVSESVIFFKKIRVADSDMFILFLIENEKRKEKINAKLPNFLEQTKELLLRYIA
;
A
#
# COMPACT_ATOMS: atom_id res chain seq x y z
N MET A 1 31.45 6.65 -16.11
CA MET A 1 30.02 6.33 -15.92
C MET A 1 29.81 4.82 -15.92
N GLU A 2 30.42 4.08 -16.84
CA GLU A 2 30.38 2.61 -16.91
C GLU A 2 30.76 1.91 -15.59
N ASN A 3 31.93 2.21 -15.01
CA ASN A 3 32.34 1.64 -13.71
C ASN A 3 31.35 1.93 -12.56
N LEU A 4 30.65 3.07 -12.64
CA LEU A 4 29.64 3.45 -11.64
C LEU A 4 28.34 2.66 -11.82
N PHE A 5 27.98 2.36 -13.07
CA PHE A 5 26.80 1.55 -13.40
C PHE A 5 27.02 0.07 -13.09
N GLU A 6 28.19 -0.49 -13.43
CA GLU A 6 28.50 -1.89 -13.16
C GLU A 6 28.40 -2.25 -11.67
N SER A 7 28.86 -1.34 -10.81
CA SER A 7 28.85 -1.49 -9.35
C SER A 7 27.51 -1.14 -8.68
N SER A 8 26.60 -0.45 -9.38
CA SER A 8 25.32 -0.01 -8.83
C SER A 8 24.32 -1.17 -8.65
N LEU A 9 23.46 -1.09 -7.64
CA LEU A 9 22.31 -1.98 -7.49
C LEU A 9 21.25 -1.78 -8.58
N ILE A 10 21.19 -0.57 -9.16
CA ILE A 10 20.27 -0.24 -10.26
C ILE A 10 20.88 -0.76 -11.56
N LYS A 11 20.13 -1.64 -12.23
CA LYS A 11 20.57 -2.35 -13.44
C LYS A 11 19.90 -1.85 -14.73
N GLY A 12 19.03 -0.86 -14.64
CA GLY A 12 18.54 -0.14 -15.81
C GLY A 12 17.13 0.41 -15.68
N PHE A 13 16.65 1.01 -16.76
CA PHE A 13 15.35 1.63 -16.91
C PHE A 13 14.65 1.08 -18.15
N ILE A 14 13.34 0.87 -18.06
CA ILE A 14 12.48 0.53 -19.20
C ILE A 14 11.26 1.46 -19.19
N PHE A 15 11.10 2.25 -20.24
CA PHE A 15 9.88 3.03 -20.49
C PHE A 15 9.02 2.29 -21.52
N SER A 16 7.80 1.93 -21.12
CA SER A 16 6.87 1.12 -21.92
C SER A 16 5.64 1.91 -22.28
N ALA A 17 5.17 1.77 -23.51
CA ALA A 17 3.90 2.31 -23.98
C ALA A 17 3.28 1.38 -25.04
N TYR A 18 2.03 1.64 -25.44
CA TYR A 18 1.41 0.94 -26.57
C TYR A 18 1.89 1.55 -27.90
N GLY A 19 2.46 0.70 -28.76
CA GLY A 19 2.69 0.98 -30.18
C GLY A 19 1.63 0.35 -31.07
N GLU A 20 1.85 0.40 -32.38
CA GLU A 20 0.94 -0.15 -33.40
C GLU A 20 0.70 -1.66 -33.24
N LEU A 21 1.73 -2.41 -32.83
CA LEU A 21 1.69 -3.86 -32.67
C LEU A 21 1.35 -4.31 -31.23
N GLY A 22 1.07 -3.37 -30.32
CA GLY A 22 0.77 -3.63 -28.91
C GLY A 22 1.80 -3.04 -27.93
N PRO A 23 1.84 -3.54 -26.69
CA PRO A 23 2.79 -3.09 -25.67
C PRO A 23 4.25 -3.26 -26.14
N GLN A 24 5.06 -2.21 -26.03
CA GLN A 24 6.46 -2.24 -26.42
C GLN A 24 7.36 -1.42 -25.47
N PRO A 25 8.64 -1.79 -25.33
CA PRO A 25 9.64 -0.99 -24.63
C PRO A 25 10.09 0.15 -25.56
N VAL A 26 9.52 1.33 -25.39
CA VAL A 26 9.83 2.51 -26.23
C VAL A 26 11.25 3.00 -25.95
N TYR A 27 11.68 3.02 -24.69
CA TYR A 27 13.06 3.35 -24.31
C TYR A 27 13.63 2.35 -23.30
N THR A 28 14.90 2.04 -23.43
CA THR A 28 15.64 1.16 -22.50
C THR A 28 17.01 1.73 -22.18
N TRP A 29 17.43 1.75 -20.93
CA TRP A 29 18.79 2.18 -20.58
C TRP A 29 19.39 1.32 -19.47
N PRO A 30 20.56 0.70 -19.66
CA PRO A 30 21.32 0.62 -20.91
C PRO A 30 20.54 -0.15 -22.00
N ASN A 31 21.04 -0.12 -23.23
CA ASN A 31 20.44 -0.88 -24.33
C ASN A 31 20.45 -2.39 -24.02
N TYR A 32 19.43 -3.09 -24.51
CA TYR A 32 19.35 -4.55 -24.42
C TYR A 32 20.39 -5.22 -25.33
N PHE A 33 20.70 -6.48 -25.01
CA PHE A 33 21.71 -7.25 -25.72
C PHE A 33 21.08 -8.18 -26.77
N SER A 34 21.78 -8.39 -27.86
CA SER A 34 21.46 -9.43 -28.85
C SER A 34 21.75 -10.84 -28.29
N GLU A 35 21.10 -11.86 -28.85
CA GLU A 35 21.35 -13.25 -28.41
C GLU A 35 22.81 -13.71 -28.58
N LYS A 36 23.56 -13.09 -29.51
CA LYS A 36 24.98 -13.37 -29.71
C LYS A 36 25.81 -12.79 -28.57
N GLU A 37 25.59 -11.52 -28.23
CA GLU A 37 26.28 -10.85 -27.11
C GLU A 37 25.99 -11.55 -25.77
N ILE A 38 24.74 -11.97 -25.55
CA ILE A 38 24.37 -12.72 -24.33
C ILE A 38 25.16 -14.03 -24.20
N LYS A 39 25.40 -14.75 -25.31
CA LYS A 39 26.19 -15.99 -25.30
C LYS A 39 27.66 -15.73 -25.01
N GLU A 40 28.18 -14.58 -25.39
CA GLU A 40 29.56 -14.16 -25.11
C GLU A 40 29.72 -13.72 -23.66
N ILE A 41 28.82 -12.85 -23.17
CA ILE A 41 28.78 -12.37 -21.78
C ILE A 41 28.63 -13.53 -20.78
N LYS A 42 27.83 -14.56 -21.11
CA LYS A 42 27.67 -15.75 -20.27
C LYS A 42 28.95 -16.59 -20.15
N LYS A 43 29.88 -16.51 -21.12
CA LYS A 43 31.19 -17.18 -21.02
C LYS A 43 32.15 -16.44 -20.09
N GLU A 44 31.94 -15.14 -19.89
CA GLU A 44 32.80 -14.26 -19.07
C GLU A 44 32.38 -14.16 -17.60
N ASN A 45 31.30 -14.85 -17.18
CA ASN A 45 30.83 -14.88 -15.78
C ASN A 45 30.54 -13.49 -15.17
N LEU A 46 30.10 -12.52 -15.99
CA LEU A 46 29.67 -11.20 -15.52
C LEU A 46 28.42 -11.33 -14.61
N LYS A 47 28.45 -10.63 -13.46
CA LYS A 47 27.42 -10.67 -12.41
C LYS A 47 26.27 -9.66 -12.59
N SER A 48 26.18 -8.99 -13.74
CA SER A 48 25.15 -7.99 -14.02
C SER A 48 23.89 -8.60 -14.64
N LEU A 49 22.76 -7.89 -14.50
CA LEU A 49 21.50 -8.26 -15.16
C LEU A 49 21.65 -8.04 -16.67
N VAL A 50 21.49 -9.10 -17.46
CA VAL A 50 21.60 -9.06 -18.92
C VAL A 50 20.23 -9.37 -19.52
N LEU A 51 19.61 -8.39 -20.15
CA LEU A 51 18.28 -8.51 -20.74
C LEU A 51 18.36 -8.45 -22.27
N SER A 52 17.67 -9.38 -22.94
CA SER A 52 17.43 -9.35 -24.38
C SER A 52 16.23 -8.49 -24.75
N LEU A 53 16.07 -8.18 -26.03
CA LEU A 53 14.85 -7.53 -26.55
C LEU A 53 13.59 -8.30 -26.14
N ARG A 54 13.64 -9.63 -26.17
CA ARG A 54 12.52 -10.48 -25.73
C ARG A 54 12.18 -10.24 -24.27
N ASP A 55 13.19 -10.16 -23.40
CA ASP A 55 12.98 -10.01 -21.96
C ASP A 55 12.38 -8.63 -21.65
N VAL A 56 12.94 -7.55 -22.21
CA VAL A 56 12.39 -6.19 -22.00
C VAL A 56 10.98 -6.05 -22.58
N THR A 57 10.68 -6.72 -23.69
CA THR A 57 9.33 -6.75 -24.28
C THR A 57 8.34 -7.48 -23.37
N GLN A 58 8.73 -8.63 -22.81
CA GLN A 58 7.89 -9.36 -21.86
C GLN A 58 7.63 -8.56 -20.58
N ILE A 59 8.62 -7.80 -20.08
CA ILE A 59 8.45 -6.85 -18.98
C ILE A 59 7.42 -5.77 -19.34
N SER A 60 7.54 -5.15 -20.52
CA SER A 60 6.61 -4.12 -20.99
C SER A 60 5.18 -4.64 -21.13
N ILE A 61 4.99 -5.82 -21.72
CA ILE A 61 3.67 -6.47 -21.83
C ILE A 61 3.07 -6.72 -20.44
N LYS A 62 3.85 -7.32 -19.53
CA LYS A 62 3.40 -7.60 -18.16
C LYS A 62 2.94 -6.33 -17.47
N ASN A 63 3.77 -5.28 -17.47
CA ASN A 63 3.45 -4.04 -16.77
C ASN A 63 2.21 -3.35 -17.34
N LEU A 64 2.14 -3.19 -18.65
CA LEU A 64 1.01 -2.52 -19.27
C LEU A 64 -0.30 -3.31 -19.12
N SER A 65 -0.23 -4.65 -19.13
CA SER A 65 -1.39 -5.51 -18.82
C SER A 65 -1.86 -5.40 -17.37
N LEU A 66 -0.98 -5.04 -16.43
CA LEU A 66 -1.36 -4.80 -15.03
C LEU A 66 -2.11 -3.48 -14.85
N PHE A 67 -1.81 -2.49 -15.71
CA PHE A 67 -2.36 -1.14 -15.59
C PHE A 67 -3.63 -0.93 -16.42
N ILE A 68 -3.73 -1.60 -17.57
CA ILE A 68 -4.90 -1.53 -18.44
C ILE A 68 -5.82 -2.73 -18.18
N SER A 69 -7.12 -2.47 -18.03
CA SER A 69 -8.15 -3.51 -18.18
C SER A 69 -8.82 -3.35 -19.55
N ASP A 70 -9.20 -4.46 -20.20
CA ASP A 70 -9.80 -4.50 -21.55
C ASP A 70 -10.57 -3.23 -21.92
N ARG A 71 -10.23 -2.63 -23.07
CA ARG A 71 -10.58 -1.31 -23.66
C ARG A 71 -12.05 -0.82 -23.57
N GLU A 72 -12.73 -0.97 -22.44
CA GLU A 72 -14.03 -0.37 -22.13
C GLU A 72 -13.79 0.79 -21.16
N PHE A 73 -13.13 1.84 -21.66
CA PHE A 73 -12.93 3.07 -20.91
C PHE A 73 -14.24 3.88 -20.92
N SER A 74 -14.84 4.05 -19.75
CA SER A 74 -15.96 5.00 -19.59
C SER A 74 -15.43 6.43 -19.71
N GLN A 75 -16.07 7.25 -20.54
CA GLN A 75 -15.72 8.64 -20.87
C GLN A 75 -15.69 9.66 -19.69
N ASN A 76 -15.76 9.21 -18.43
CA ASN A 76 -16.05 10.06 -17.26
C ASN A 76 -14.99 9.99 -16.14
N GLU A 77 -13.78 9.47 -16.38
CA GLU A 77 -12.69 9.53 -15.38
C GLU A 77 -11.60 10.50 -15.83
N ASP A 78 -11.16 11.41 -14.94
CA ASP A 78 -9.98 12.25 -15.18
C ASP A 78 -8.72 11.37 -15.13
N PHE A 79 -8.37 10.80 -16.29
CA PHE A 79 -7.24 9.88 -16.44
C PHE A 79 -5.88 10.53 -16.15
N GLN A 80 -5.80 11.87 -16.20
CA GLN A 80 -4.55 12.63 -16.06
C GLN A 80 -3.95 12.57 -14.64
N ASP A 81 -4.75 12.25 -13.62
CA ASP A 81 -4.29 12.21 -12.23
C ASP A 81 -3.94 10.80 -11.74
N LEU A 82 -4.15 9.77 -12.56
CA LEU A 82 -3.86 8.38 -12.17
C LEU A 82 -2.36 8.10 -12.26
N ARG A 83 -1.69 8.18 -11.10
CA ARG A 83 -0.26 7.90 -10.93
C ARG A 83 -0.04 6.83 -9.87
N TYR A 84 0.51 5.68 -10.26
CA TYR A 84 0.76 4.57 -9.35
C TYR A 84 2.23 4.16 -9.35
N PHE A 85 2.70 3.70 -8.20
CA PHE A 85 3.97 2.98 -8.09
C PHE A 85 3.65 1.54 -7.70
N ALA A 86 4.41 0.58 -8.20
CA ALA A 86 4.35 -0.81 -7.76
C ALA A 86 5.74 -1.45 -7.83
N ILE A 87 6.04 -2.37 -6.92
CA ILE A 87 7.22 -3.23 -7.01
C ILE A 87 6.82 -4.56 -7.64
N LEU A 88 7.44 -4.88 -8.78
CA LEU A 88 7.06 -5.97 -9.66
C LEU A 88 8.23 -6.93 -9.87
N PRO A 89 8.05 -8.23 -9.57
CA PRO A 89 9.09 -9.22 -9.83
C PRO A 89 8.99 -9.78 -11.25
N TYR A 90 10.14 -10.19 -11.77
CA TYR A 90 10.26 -10.97 -13.00
C TYR A 90 11.21 -12.14 -12.73
N PRO A 91 10.71 -13.21 -12.08
CA PRO A 91 11.53 -14.36 -11.67
C PRO A 91 12.28 -15.00 -12.84
N ASP A 92 11.63 -15.07 -14.01
CA ASP A 92 12.21 -15.63 -15.24
C ASP A 92 13.47 -14.89 -15.70
N PHE A 93 13.58 -13.60 -15.36
CA PHE A 93 14.72 -12.75 -15.71
C PHE A 93 15.62 -12.44 -14.51
N LYS A 94 15.34 -13.02 -13.32
CA LYS A 94 16.01 -12.70 -12.05
C LYS A 94 16.06 -11.19 -11.76
N ALA A 95 14.99 -10.49 -12.12
CA ALA A 95 14.89 -9.03 -11.95
C ALA A 95 13.70 -8.67 -11.07
N THR A 96 13.80 -7.53 -10.39
CA THR A 96 12.66 -6.84 -9.78
C THR A 96 12.67 -5.38 -10.26
N SER A 97 11.51 -4.77 -10.45
CA SER A 97 11.41 -3.33 -10.71
C SER A 97 10.59 -2.58 -9.69
N LEU A 98 10.92 -1.30 -9.49
CA LEU A 98 9.97 -0.29 -9.04
C LEU A 98 9.42 0.40 -10.29
N THR A 99 8.13 0.18 -10.56
CA THR A 99 7.47 0.66 -11.77
C THR A 99 6.50 1.79 -11.44
N TYR A 100 6.65 2.90 -12.15
CA TYR A 100 5.76 4.04 -12.16
C TYR A 100 4.79 3.93 -13.34
N PHE A 101 3.49 4.01 -13.06
CA PHE A 101 2.40 3.92 -14.00
C PHE A 101 1.67 5.24 -14.07
N HIS A 102 1.51 5.77 -15.28
CA HIS A 102 0.74 6.99 -15.51
C HIS A 102 0.23 7.05 -16.94
N TYR A 103 -0.74 7.94 -17.15
CA TYR A 103 -1.21 8.30 -18.49
C TYR A 103 -0.52 9.55 -18.97
N ILE A 104 -0.16 9.58 -20.25
CA ILE A 104 0.34 10.77 -20.94
C ILE A 104 -0.72 11.23 -21.92
N GLY A 105 -1.11 12.50 -21.84
CA GLY A 105 -1.99 13.12 -22.82
C GLY A 105 -1.20 13.42 -24.08
N ASN A 106 -1.33 12.59 -25.11
CA ASN A 106 -0.64 12.78 -26.38
C ASN A 106 -1.56 13.52 -27.37
N SER A 107 -1.07 14.57 -28.02
CA SER A 107 -1.82 15.36 -29.00
C SER A 107 -2.12 14.61 -30.30
N SER A 108 -1.41 13.52 -30.57
CA SER A 108 -1.53 12.67 -31.77
C SER A 108 -2.42 11.45 -31.57
N PHE A 109 -2.88 11.17 -30.34
CA PHE A 109 -3.82 10.08 -30.05
C PHE A 109 -5.12 10.66 -29.49
N ASP A 110 -6.27 10.19 -29.97
CA ASP A 110 -7.60 10.61 -29.50
C ASP A 110 -7.86 10.29 -28.01
N GLN A 111 -7.00 9.49 -27.37
CA GLN A 111 -7.12 9.06 -25.98
C GLN A 111 -5.76 9.10 -25.25
N PRO A 112 -5.75 9.34 -23.92
CA PRO A 112 -4.53 9.27 -23.10
C PRO A 112 -3.83 7.92 -23.25
N VAL A 113 -2.50 7.93 -23.38
CA VAL A 113 -1.69 6.72 -23.55
C VAL A 113 -1.22 6.23 -22.19
N ALA A 114 -1.56 4.99 -21.85
CA ALA A 114 -1.05 4.33 -20.65
C ALA A 114 0.43 3.99 -20.82
N THR A 115 1.23 4.29 -19.79
CA THR A 115 2.67 4.06 -19.80
C THR A 115 3.13 3.38 -18.51
N ALA A 116 4.30 2.74 -18.57
CA ALA A 116 4.95 2.13 -17.43
C ALA A 116 6.46 2.33 -17.48
N PHE A 117 7.03 3.01 -16.49
CA PHE A 117 8.45 3.24 -16.34
C PHE A 117 9.04 2.41 -15.21
N SER A 118 9.99 1.52 -15.51
CA SER A 118 10.50 0.52 -14.57
C SER A 118 11.96 0.77 -14.24
N ILE A 119 12.27 0.93 -12.95
CA ILE A 119 13.64 0.95 -12.41
C ILE A 119 14.00 -0.47 -12.00
N LEU A 120 14.95 -1.09 -12.69
CA LEU A 120 15.33 -2.50 -12.50
C LEU A 120 16.47 -2.67 -11.51
N VAL A 121 16.36 -3.71 -10.70
CA VAL A 121 17.43 -4.26 -9.86
C VAL A 121 17.45 -5.77 -10.03
N ASP A 122 18.56 -6.40 -9.65
CA ASP A 122 18.61 -7.86 -9.50
C ASP A 122 17.63 -8.31 -8.40
N GLU A 123 16.96 -9.46 -8.58
CA GLU A 123 16.01 -10.02 -7.62
C GLU A 123 16.62 -10.20 -6.21
N TYR A 124 17.92 -10.52 -6.11
CA TYR A 124 18.62 -10.62 -4.82
C TYR A 124 18.75 -9.26 -4.10
N SER A 125 18.67 -8.17 -4.85
CA SER A 125 18.79 -6.79 -4.37
C SER A 125 17.42 -6.10 -4.22
N ARG A 126 16.31 -6.83 -4.37
CA ARG A 126 14.95 -6.25 -4.33
C ARG A 126 14.65 -5.41 -3.07
N SER A 127 15.27 -5.75 -1.93
CA SER A 127 15.09 -5.03 -0.67
C SER A 127 15.54 -3.58 -0.74
N PHE A 128 16.48 -3.25 -1.63
CA PHE A 128 16.84 -1.86 -1.94
C PHE A 128 15.61 -1.04 -2.37
N LEU A 129 14.80 -1.57 -3.28
CA LEU A 129 13.61 -0.88 -3.78
C LEU A 129 12.57 -0.69 -2.67
N TYR A 130 12.33 -1.71 -1.86
CA TYR A 130 11.37 -1.63 -0.76
C TYR A 130 11.79 -0.60 0.30
N ASN A 131 13.05 -0.63 0.72
CA ASN A 131 13.56 0.23 1.78
C ASN A 131 13.67 1.70 1.34
N ASN A 132 13.86 1.95 0.05
CA ASN A 132 14.09 3.30 -0.48
C ASN A 132 12.92 3.85 -1.30
N ILE A 133 11.78 3.15 -1.39
CA ILE A 133 10.65 3.57 -2.23
C ILE A 133 10.19 5.00 -1.93
N ASN A 134 10.15 5.40 -0.66
CA ASN A 134 9.72 6.74 -0.25
C ASN A 134 10.73 7.83 -0.62
N ARG A 135 12.02 7.48 -0.77
CA ARG A 135 13.07 8.38 -1.27
C ARG A 135 13.11 8.43 -2.80
N ILE A 136 12.80 7.31 -3.47
CA ILE A 136 12.81 7.19 -4.93
C ILE A 136 11.59 7.87 -5.56
N LYS A 137 10.39 7.71 -4.97
CA LYS A 137 9.12 8.25 -5.50
C LYS A 137 9.19 9.75 -5.86
N PRO A 138 9.65 10.66 -4.97
CA PRO A 138 9.74 12.09 -5.31
C PRO A 138 10.67 12.38 -6.50
N ILE A 139 11.80 11.68 -6.59
CA ILE A 139 12.76 11.83 -7.70
C ILE A 139 12.11 11.42 -9.02
N VAL A 140 11.40 10.28 -9.04
CA VAL A 140 10.70 9.80 -10.24
C VAL A 140 9.55 10.73 -10.62
N SER A 141 8.76 11.21 -9.66
CA SER A 141 7.68 12.16 -9.92
C SER A 141 8.20 13.48 -10.50
N GLN A 142 9.33 13.99 -9.99
CA GLN A 142 9.99 15.18 -10.53
C GLN A 142 10.51 14.93 -11.94
N PHE A 143 11.17 13.79 -12.18
CA PHE A 143 11.63 13.39 -13.52
C PHE A 143 10.49 13.44 -14.54
N PHE A 144 9.33 12.85 -14.23
CA PHE A 144 8.20 12.82 -15.14
C PHE A 144 7.50 14.18 -15.34
N SER A 145 7.69 15.14 -14.43
CA SER A 145 7.18 16.51 -14.64
C SER A 145 7.83 17.22 -15.83
N GLU A 146 9.07 16.86 -16.17
CA GLU A 146 9.80 17.39 -17.32
C GLU A 146 9.81 16.42 -18.50
N PHE A 147 10.00 15.12 -18.21
CA PHE A 147 10.10 14.09 -19.24
C PHE A 147 8.81 13.94 -20.06
N ASP A 148 7.64 14.00 -19.42
CA ASP A 148 6.35 13.88 -20.11
C ASP A 148 6.15 14.99 -21.15
N LEU A 149 6.69 16.20 -20.90
CA LEU A 149 6.62 17.32 -21.85
C LEU A 149 7.44 17.03 -23.12
N LYS A 150 8.52 16.27 -23.02
CA LYS A 150 9.39 15.91 -24.16
C LYS A 150 8.81 14.84 -25.05
N ILE A 151 7.99 13.95 -24.49
CA ILE A 151 7.43 12.80 -25.22
C ILE A 151 5.93 12.97 -25.55
N LYS A 152 5.39 14.16 -25.30
CA LYS A 152 3.96 14.46 -25.45
C LYS A 152 3.47 14.43 -26.89
N GLU A 153 4.29 14.91 -27.83
CA GLU A 153 3.92 15.03 -29.25
C GLU A 153 4.33 13.79 -30.05
N ASN A 154 5.55 13.30 -29.83
CA ASN A 154 6.09 12.08 -30.42
C ASN A 154 7.10 11.41 -29.47
N TYR A 155 7.51 10.19 -29.81
CA TYR A 155 8.64 9.53 -29.15
C TYR A 155 9.93 9.88 -29.91
N PRO A 156 10.78 10.81 -29.42
CA PRO A 156 12.07 11.12 -30.03
C PRO A 156 13.03 9.92 -30.02
N PRO A 157 14.11 9.94 -30.82
CA PRO A 157 15.13 8.90 -30.79
C PRO A 157 15.76 8.73 -29.39
N GLN A 158 16.11 7.48 -29.05
CA GLN A 158 16.70 7.07 -27.77
C GLN A 158 17.91 7.94 -27.37
N GLU A 159 18.76 8.31 -28.32
CA GLU A 159 19.97 9.11 -28.10
C GLU A 159 19.66 10.50 -27.52
N THR A 160 18.48 11.04 -27.85
CA THR A 160 18.03 12.35 -27.34
C THR A 160 17.55 12.27 -25.89
N ILE A 161 17.04 11.09 -25.50
CA ILE A 161 16.48 10.83 -24.18
C ILE A 161 17.53 10.33 -23.19
N GLU A 162 18.61 9.72 -23.67
CA GLU A 162 19.61 9.06 -22.83
C GLU A 162 20.17 9.96 -21.71
N VAL A 163 20.36 11.26 -21.99
CA VAL A 163 20.80 12.25 -21.00
C VAL A 163 19.87 12.31 -19.78
N PHE A 164 18.56 12.27 -19.98
CA PHE A 164 17.58 12.27 -18.89
C PHE A 164 17.72 11.04 -17.99
N PHE A 165 17.96 9.87 -18.58
CA PHE A 165 18.17 8.63 -17.83
C PHE A 165 19.49 8.64 -17.06
N ILE A 166 20.56 9.20 -17.64
CA ILE A 166 21.84 9.36 -16.95
C ILE A 166 21.68 10.28 -15.73
N GLU A 167 21.00 11.41 -15.87
CA GLU A 167 20.72 12.34 -14.77
C GLU A 167 19.87 11.69 -13.67
N LEU A 168 18.83 10.95 -14.06
CA LEU A 168 18.01 10.18 -13.12
C LEU A 168 18.85 9.14 -12.37
N PHE A 169 19.70 8.39 -13.08
CA PHE A 169 20.58 7.39 -12.48
C PHE A 169 21.53 8.01 -11.45
N GLN A 170 22.11 9.18 -11.73
CA GLN A 170 22.98 9.87 -10.78
C GLN A 170 22.24 10.19 -9.47
N LYS A 171 21.03 10.76 -9.55
CA LYS A 171 20.19 11.06 -8.37
C LYS A 171 19.83 9.79 -7.58
N LEU A 172 19.53 8.69 -8.27
CA LEU A 172 19.20 7.43 -7.60
C LEU A 172 20.41 6.75 -6.96
N ASN A 173 21.61 6.91 -7.53
CA ASN A 173 22.85 6.35 -6.98
C ASN A 173 23.27 7.06 -5.67
N GLU A 174 22.91 8.33 -5.47
CA GLU A 174 23.10 9.03 -4.19
C GLU A 174 22.32 8.37 -3.04
N ILE A 175 21.17 7.76 -3.34
CA ILE A 175 20.40 6.95 -2.37
C ILE A 175 21.16 5.67 -2.02
N GLU A 176 21.73 5.01 -3.02
CA GLU A 176 22.49 3.76 -2.85
C GLU A 176 23.76 3.95 -2.00
N ARG A 177 24.49 5.04 -2.24
CA ARG A 177 25.74 5.37 -1.53
C ARG A 177 25.55 5.74 -0.06
N ASN A 178 24.33 6.10 0.31
CA ASN A 178 23.93 6.39 1.69
C ASN A 178 22.87 5.37 2.15
N PRO A 179 23.25 4.08 2.31
CA PRO A 179 22.32 3.06 2.76
C PRO A 179 22.05 3.28 4.25
N SER A 180 20.82 3.63 4.58
CA SER A 180 20.37 3.91 5.95
C SER A 180 20.12 2.64 6.77
N THR A 181 19.98 1.50 6.09
CA THR A 181 19.91 0.15 6.67
C THR A 181 20.79 -0.84 5.93
N PRO A 182 21.37 -1.85 6.62
CA PRO A 182 22.01 -2.97 5.96
C PRO A 182 21.03 -3.63 4.99
N ILE A 183 21.49 -3.94 3.78
CA ILE A 183 20.73 -4.74 2.82
C ILE A 183 20.48 -6.11 3.49
N THR A 184 19.22 -6.36 3.84
CA THR A 184 18.80 -7.66 4.39
C THR A 184 17.91 -8.38 3.38
N SER A 185 17.94 -9.71 3.42
CA SER A 185 17.13 -10.56 2.53
C SER A 185 15.64 -10.57 2.86
N HIS A 186 15.28 -10.18 4.09
CA HIS A 186 13.91 -10.16 4.60
C HIS A 186 13.47 -8.74 4.87
N ARG A 187 12.31 -8.35 4.32
CA ARG A 187 11.73 -7.01 4.49
C ARG A 187 11.44 -6.75 5.95
N LYS A 188 11.91 -5.62 6.48
CA LYS A 188 11.64 -5.18 7.86
C LYS A 188 10.80 -3.92 7.81
N LEU A 189 9.75 -3.87 8.62
CA LEU A 189 8.88 -2.69 8.73
C LEU A 189 8.86 -2.17 10.17
N LYS A 190 8.95 -0.87 10.37
CA LYS A 190 8.92 -0.21 11.68
C LYS A 190 7.63 0.58 11.85
N LEU A 191 6.76 0.10 12.73
CA LEU A 191 5.50 0.72 13.09
C LEU A 191 5.60 1.33 14.47
N ILE A 192 5.36 2.63 14.57
CA ILE A 192 5.46 3.37 15.82
C ILE A 192 4.07 3.66 16.37
N PHE A 193 3.87 3.40 17.65
CA PHE A 193 2.67 3.76 18.40
C PHE A 193 3.06 4.89 19.35
N ALA A 194 2.63 6.11 19.03
CA ALA A 194 3.01 7.33 19.73
C ALA A 194 1.78 8.10 20.24
N GLY A 195 1.97 8.91 21.27
CA GLY A 195 0.91 9.68 21.93
C GLY A 195 1.16 9.77 23.44
N LEU A 196 0.36 10.57 24.14
CA LEU A 196 0.53 10.82 25.57
C LEU A 196 0.37 9.55 26.44
N ASP A 197 0.87 9.58 27.67
CA ASP A 197 0.58 8.54 28.63
C ASP A 197 -0.95 8.37 28.80
N ASP A 198 -1.38 7.13 29.06
CA ASP A 198 -2.79 6.75 29.17
C ASP A 198 -3.65 6.94 27.90
N SER A 199 -3.06 7.26 26.74
CA SER A 199 -3.81 7.36 25.47
C SER A 199 -4.25 6.03 24.84
N GLY A 200 -4.12 4.90 25.54
CA GLY A 200 -4.61 3.59 25.07
C GLY A 200 -3.73 2.81 24.08
N LYS A 201 -2.50 3.24 23.79
CA LYS A 201 -1.55 2.58 22.85
C LYS A 201 -1.34 1.08 23.11
N THR A 202 -0.92 0.74 24.32
CA THR A 202 -0.64 -0.65 24.72
C THR A 202 -1.91 -1.51 24.68
N SER A 203 -3.05 -0.94 25.08
CA SER A 203 -4.36 -1.61 25.02
C SER A 203 -4.80 -1.90 23.59
N PHE A 204 -4.56 -0.96 22.67
CA PHE A 204 -4.81 -1.14 21.24
C PHE A 204 -3.99 -2.31 20.68
N LEU A 205 -2.68 -2.33 20.95
CA LEU A 205 -1.78 -3.40 20.50
C LEU A 205 -2.19 -4.78 21.05
N LEU A 206 -2.53 -4.86 22.34
CA LEU A 206 -3.00 -6.11 22.93
C LEU A 206 -4.34 -6.57 22.34
N SER A 207 -5.19 -5.64 21.95
CA SER A 207 -6.48 -5.93 21.29
C SER A 207 -6.28 -6.48 19.88
N VAL A 208 -5.36 -5.90 19.09
CA VAL A 208 -4.95 -6.43 17.77
C VAL A 208 -4.43 -7.87 17.89
N ASP A 209 -3.60 -8.14 18.89
CA ASP A 209 -3.03 -9.46 19.22
C ASP A 209 -4.03 -10.40 19.94
N ARG A 210 -5.28 -9.96 20.14
CA ARG A 210 -6.36 -10.69 20.85
C ARG A 210 -5.98 -11.17 22.26
N LYS A 211 -5.04 -10.48 22.92
CA LYS A 211 -4.56 -10.77 24.29
C LYS A 211 -5.37 -10.01 25.34
N TYR A 212 -6.69 -10.17 25.32
CA TYR A 212 -7.63 -9.42 26.18
C TYR A 212 -7.40 -9.64 27.68
N SER A 213 -6.94 -10.83 28.08
CA SER A 213 -6.61 -11.12 29.49
C SER A 213 -5.51 -10.24 30.06
N LYS A 214 -4.66 -9.64 29.20
CA LYS A 214 -3.59 -8.71 29.60
C LYS A 214 -4.04 -7.26 29.70
N LEU A 215 -5.29 -6.94 29.37
CA LEU A 215 -5.82 -5.57 29.48
C LEU A 215 -6.08 -5.16 30.94
N ILE A 216 -6.41 -6.13 31.80
CA ILE A 216 -6.69 -5.90 33.22
C ILE A 216 -5.38 -5.67 33.97
N GLY A 217 -5.30 -4.56 34.72
CA GLY A 217 -4.13 -4.26 35.56
C GLY A 217 -2.90 -3.77 34.79
N LEU A 218 -3.08 -3.25 33.57
CA LEU A 218 -2.00 -2.65 32.79
C LEU A 218 -1.32 -1.51 33.58
N LYS A 219 0.01 -1.59 33.66
CA LYS A 219 0.85 -0.53 34.22
C LYS A 219 1.34 0.41 33.11
N PRO A 220 1.66 1.67 33.42
CA PRO A 220 2.24 2.58 32.44
C PRO A 220 3.50 1.99 31.80
N THR A 221 3.56 1.98 30.46
CA THR A 221 4.72 1.49 29.71
C THR A 221 5.95 2.34 29.99
N THR A 222 7.07 1.71 30.35
CA THR A 222 8.33 2.39 30.65
C THR A 222 9.27 2.30 29.45
N GLY A 223 9.65 3.45 28.88
CA GLY A 223 10.51 3.47 27.70
C GLY A 223 9.82 2.89 26.46
N ALA A 224 10.61 2.45 25.48
CA ALA A 224 10.09 1.85 24.26
C ALA A 224 10.04 0.32 24.40
N SER A 225 8.86 -0.26 24.19
CA SER A 225 8.66 -1.71 24.11
C SER A 225 8.61 -2.12 22.64
N ILE A 226 9.50 -3.03 22.23
CA ILE A 226 9.57 -3.52 20.84
C ILE A 226 9.07 -4.96 20.79
N LYS A 227 8.17 -5.25 19.86
CA LYS A 227 7.72 -6.61 19.52
C LYS A 227 7.87 -6.82 18.02
N SER A 228 8.18 -8.03 17.59
CA SER A 228 8.14 -8.39 16.17
C SER A 228 6.98 -9.33 15.88
N ILE A 229 6.36 -9.15 14.72
CA ILE A 229 5.39 -10.08 14.14
C ILE A 229 5.78 -10.37 12.69
N GLU A 230 5.48 -11.57 12.21
CA GLU A 230 5.62 -11.90 10.78
C GLU A 230 4.26 -11.68 10.12
N ALA A 231 4.19 -10.69 9.24
CA ALA A 231 2.97 -10.38 8.49
C ALA A 231 3.33 -9.67 7.18
N LEU A 232 2.50 -9.85 6.16
CA LEU A 232 2.69 -9.22 4.83
C LEU A 232 4.05 -9.52 4.16
N GLY A 233 4.58 -10.74 4.31
CA GLY A 233 5.90 -11.10 3.79
C GLY A 233 7.05 -10.29 4.43
N ALA A 234 6.83 -9.73 5.62
CA ALA A 234 7.79 -8.87 6.31
C ALA A 234 7.83 -9.14 7.81
N THR A 235 9.00 -8.93 8.41
CA THR A 235 9.13 -8.80 9.86
C THR A 235 8.72 -7.39 10.25
N ILE A 236 7.57 -7.26 10.90
CA ILE A 236 7.03 -5.98 11.36
C ILE A 236 7.42 -5.77 12.83
N PHE A 237 8.20 -4.73 13.10
CA PHE A 237 8.56 -4.26 14.43
C PHE A 237 7.53 -3.23 14.92
N LEU A 238 6.80 -3.59 15.97
CA LEU A 238 5.84 -2.75 16.67
C LEU A 238 6.54 -2.06 17.84
N TRP A 239 6.71 -0.74 17.74
CA TRP A 239 7.35 0.11 18.75
C TRP A 239 6.27 0.81 19.57
N ASP A 240 5.97 0.28 20.76
CA ASP A 240 5.09 0.92 21.74
C ASP A 240 5.89 1.91 22.59
N LEU A 241 5.69 3.20 22.34
CA LEU A 241 6.44 4.27 23.01
C LEU A 241 5.71 4.72 24.29
N GLY A 242 6.38 4.60 25.44
CA GLY A 242 5.87 5.12 26.71
C GLY A 242 5.57 6.63 26.63
N GLY A 243 4.32 7.02 26.90
CA GLY A 243 3.85 8.38 26.63
C GLY A 243 4.19 9.43 27.70
N GLN A 244 4.88 9.04 28.79
CA GLN A 244 5.22 9.96 29.87
C GLN A 244 6.19 11.04 29.38
N LEU A 245 6.06 12.27 29.88
CA LEU A 245 6.82 13.44 29.42
C LEU A 245 8.34 13.19 29.33
N LYS A 246 8.93 12.51 30.32
CA LYS A 246 10.36 12.17 30.34
C LYS A 246 10.79 11.34 29.13
N PHE A 247 9.98 10.36 28.73
CA PHE A 247 10.30 9.50 27.59
C PHE A 247 10.01 10.19 26.26
N ARG A 248 8.91 10.95 26.16
CA ARG A 248 8.61 11.76 24.97
C ARG A 248 9.76 12.71 24.61
N ARG A 249 10.32 13.44 25.59
CA ARG A 249 11.52 14.28 25.38
C ARG A 249 12.70 13.45 24.85
N LYS A 250 13.00 12.33 25.51
CA LYS A 250 14.06 11.40 25.07
C LYS A 250 13.87 10.89 23.63
N TYR A 251 12.65 10.65 23.20
CA TYR A 251 12.38 10.17 21.83
C TYR A 251 12.64 11.24 20.78
N ILE A 252 12.38 12.51 21.09
CA ILE A 252 12.75 13.64 20.23
C ILE A 252 14.27 13.85 20.26
N ASP A 253 14.88 13.89 21.44
CA ASP A 253 16.33 14.09 21.61
C ASP A 253 17.16 12.99 20.91
N LYS A 254 16.63 11.77 20.83
CA LYS A 254 17.27 10.61 20.19
C LYS A 254 16.45 10.12 18.99
N ALA A 255 15.90 11.05 18.23
CA ALA A 255 15.05 10.80 17.07
C ALA A 255 15.63 9.79 16.07
N GLU A 256 16.94 9.81 15.86
CA GLU A 256 17.65 8.87 14.97
C GLU A 256 17.44 7.40 15.36
N ILE A 257 17.21 7.12 16.64
CA ILE A 257 16.96 5.76 17.13
C ILE A 257 15.46 5.44 17.06
N TYR A 258 14.62 6.35 17.55
CA TYR A 258 13.20 6.06 17.78
C TYR A 258 12.32 6.34 16.57
N LEU A 259 12.55 7.43 15.85
CA LEU A 259 11.66 7.93 14.80
C LEU A 259 12.21 7.72 13.38
N TYR A 260 13.53 7.62 13.23
CA TYR A 260 14.15 7.38 11.92
C TYR A 260 13.65 6.05 11.32
N GLU A 261 13.46 6.07 10.00
CA GLU A 261 12.91 4.95 9.20
C GLU A 261 11.59 4.39 9.74
N ALA A 262 10.76 5.21 10.40
CA ALA A 262 9.38 4.84 10.64
C ALA A 262 8.65 4.62 9.30
N ASP A 263 8.11 3.44 9.08
CA ASP A 263 7.29 3.13 7.91
C ASP A 263 5.85 3.61 8.09
N LEU A 264 5.38 3.64 9.34
CA LEU A 264 4.03 4.07 9.71
C LEU A 264 3.99 4.49 11.19
N ILE A 265 3.24 5.56 11.47
CA ILE A 265 2.96 5.99 12.84
C ILE A 265 1.46 5.90 13.11
N PHE A 266 1.08 5.22 14.18
CA PHE A 266 -0.23 5.36 14.80
C PHE A 266 -0.13 6.38 15.93
N TYR A 267 -0.80 7.53 15.77
CA TYR A 267 -0.78 8.61 16.76
C TYR A 267 -2.08 8.65 17.57
N PHE A 268 -1.97 8.49 18.89
CA PHE A 268 -3.11 8.32 19.78
C PHE A 268 -3.43 9.59 20.56
N ILE A 269 -4.71 9.97 20.50
CA ILE A 269 -5.32 11.04 21.28
C ILE A 269 -6.49 10.44 22.07
N ASP A 270 -6.55 10.70 23.38
CA ASP A 270 -7.65 10.27 24.24
C ASP A 270 -8.80 11.28 24.13
N VAL A 271 -9.93 10.91 23.52
CA VAL A 271 -11.06 11.84 23.28
C VAL A 271 -11.70 12.35 24.57
N ARG A 272 -11.43 11.71 25.71
CA ARG A 272 -12.00 12.06 27.01
C ARG A 272 -11.14 13.07 27.78
N ASN A 273 -9.95 13.40 27.28
CA ASN A 273 -8.98 14.22 28.01
C ASN A 273 -8.72 15.56 27.31
N GLU A 274 -9.75 16.41 27.26
CA GLU A 274 -9.72 17.72 26.60
C GLU A 274 -8.54 18.59 27.06
N ASN A 275 -8.27 18.60 28.36
CA ASN A 275 -7.19 19.39 28.99
C ASN A 275 -5.79 19.08 28.43
N ARG A 276 -5.61 17.90 27.80
CA ARG A 276 -4.32 17.46 27.26
C ARG A 276 -4.26 17.46 25.73
N PHE A 277 -5.28 17.98 25.05
CA PHE A 277 -5.26 18.06 23.58
C PHE A 277 -4.09 18.91 23.10
N GLU A 278 -3.84 20.06 23.71
CA GLU A 278 -2.73 20.93 23.33
C GLU A 278 -1.38 20.23 23.47
N GLU A 279 -1.11 19.64 24.65
CA GLU A 279 0.11 18.87 24.93
C GLU A 279 0.31 17.72 23.92
N SER A 280 -0.79 17.08 23.51
CA SER A 280 -0.76 16.01 22.51
C SER A 280 -0.42 16.57 21.12
N ILE A 281 -1.01 17.68 20.71
CA ILE A 281 -0.75 18.29 19.41
C ILE A 281 0.68 18.83 19.32
N GLU A 282 1.21 19.46 20.38
CA GLU A 282 2.61 19.90 20.46
C GLU A 282 3.59 18.73 20.30
N TYR A 283 3.29 17.58 20.92
CA TYR A 283 4.12 16.39 20.77
C TYR A 283 4.09 15.85 19.34
N LEU A 284 2.92 15.81 18.71
CA LEU A 284 2.77 15.42 17.32
C LEU A 284 3.54 16.37 16.38
N GLN A 285 3.45 17.68 16.59
CA GLN A 285 4.22 18.67 15.82
C GLN A 285 5.73 18.43 15.96
N SER A 286 6.20 18.10 17.16
CA SER A 286 7.61 17.75 17.40
C SER A 286 8.04 16.51 16.61
N ILE A 287 7.21 15.45 16.59
CA ILE A 287 7.46 14.26 15.75
C ILE A 287 7.49 14.64 14.27
N LYS A 288 6.51 15.40 13.78
CA LYS A 288 6.44 15.82 12.38
C LYS A 288 7.64 16.67 11.96
N LYS A 289 8.10 17.56 12.83
CA LYS A 289 9.32 18.37 12.61
C LYS A 289 10.54 17.47 12.40
N VAL A 290 10.75 16.50 13.29
CA VAL A 290 11.82 15.51 13.17
C VAL A 290 11.73 14.71 11.87
N LEU A 291 10.53 14.26 11.48
CA LEU A 291 10.36 13.52 10.22
C LEU A 291 10.73 14.38 9.00
N ARG A 292 10.36 15.67 9.01
CA ARG A 292 10.77 16.63 7.97
C ARG A 292 12.29 16.82 7.93
N GLU A 293 12.95 16.92 9.10
CA GLU A 293 14.41 17.00 9.19
C GLU A 293 15.11 15.76 8.61
N PHE A 294 14.50 14.59 8.74
CA PHE A 294 14.97 13.35 8.11
C PHE A 294 14.57 13.20 6.63
N ASN A 295 13.88 14.18 6.04
CA ASN A 295 13.28 14.08 4.70
C ASN A 295 12.40 12.82 4.56
N GLN A 296 11.70 12.43 5.62
CA GLN A 296 10.82 11.27 5.67
C GLN A 296 9.36 11.68 5.53
N ASN A 297 8.70 11.16 4.49
CA ASN A 297 7.25 11.27 4.34
C ASN A 297 6.55 10.04 4.94
N THR A 298 6.66 9.86 6.25
CA THR A 298 6.07 8.72 6.95
C THR A 298 4.55 8.95 7.14
N PRO A 299 3.69 8.03 6.68
CA PRO A 299 2.24 8.15 6.89
C PRO A 299 1.89 8.08 8.38
N ILE A 300 0.92 8.90 8.79
CA ILE A 300 0.39 8.93 10.16
C ILE A 300 -1.10 8.58 10.14
N VAL A 301 -1.49 7.61 10.96
CA VAL A 301 -2.89 7.26 11.20
C VAL A 301 -3.29 7.78 12.57
N TYR A 302 -4.33 8.63 12.60
CA TYR A 302 -4.78 9.27 13.84
C TYR A 302 -5.83 8.41 14.54
N ILE A 303 -5.52 8.02 15.78
CA ILE A 303 -6.39 7.21 16.63
C ILE A 303 -7.00 8.08 17.71
N LEU A 304 -8.29 8.33 17.59
CA LEU A 304 -9.12 8.92 18.63
C LEU A 304 -9.60 7.80 19.56
N SER A 305 -8.80 7.52 20.58
CA SER A 305 -9.00 6.41 21.52
C SER A 305 -10.07 6.71 22.57
N LYS A 306 -10.59 5.65 23.21
CA LYS A 306 -11.61 5.70 24.27
C LYS A 306 -12.94 6.33 23.82
N GLY A 307 -13.27 6.22 22.53
CA GLY A 307 -14.56 6.63 21.98
C GLY A 307 -15.62 5.55 22.19
N ASP A 308 -15.91 5.23 23.45
CA ASP A 308 -16.81 4.13 23.81
C ASP A 308 -18.26 4.41 23.40
N SER A 309 -19.04 3.37 23.07
CA SER A 309 -20.36 3.50 22.45
C SER A 309 -21.40 4.21 23.31
N ASP A 310 -21.25 4.13 24.63
CA ASP A 310 -22.09 4.78 25.63
C ASP A 310 -21.83 6.29 25.75
N ILE A 311 -20.62 6.77 25.41
CA ILE A 311 -20.26 8.19 25.52
C ILE A 311 -20.13 8.90 24.16
N ILE A 312 -19.90 8.17 23.07
CA ILE A 312 -19.56 8.75 21.76
C ILE A 312 -20.64 9.68 21.20
N ASN A 313 -21.90 9.47 21.60
CA ASN A 313 -23.03 10.28 21.13
C ASN A 313 -23.31 11.52 21.99
N THR A 314 -22.62 11.69 23.12
CA THR A 314 -22.78 12.85 24.01
C THR A 314 -22.29 14.13 23.33
N GLY A 315 -22.84 15.28 23.74
CA GLY A 315 -22.45 16.58 23.18
C GLY A 315 -20.98 16.91 23.45
N GLU A 316 -20.48 16.57 24.63
CA GLU A 316 -19.09 16.76 25.05
C GLU A 316 -18.11 16.00 24.15
N ILE A 317 -18.26 14.68 24.01
CA ILE A 317 -17.34 13.88 23.21
C ILE A 317 -17.40 14.26 21.71
N LYS A 318 -18.58 14.58 21.18
CA LYS A 318 -18.71 15.09 19.81
C LYS A 318 -17.92 16.40 19.63
N ASN A 319 -18.07 17.34 20.56
CA ASN A 319 -17.33 18.60 20.54
C ASN A 319 -15.81 18.35 20.60
N ASN A 320 -15.37 17.45 21.48
CA ASN A 320 -13.96 17.08 21.60
C ASN A 320 -13.38 16.52 20.29
N ILE A 321 -14.12 15.63 19.62
CA ILE A 321 -13.72 15.08 18.32
C ILE A 321 -13.58 16.19 17.28
N GLU A 322 -14.52 17.13 17.22
CA GLU A 322 -14.44 18.26 16.29
C GLU A 322 -13.27 19.20 16.60
N ILE A 323 -12.98 19.46 17.87
CA ILE A 323 -11.79 20.23 18.29
C ILE A 323 -10.52 19.53 17.81
N ILE A 324 -10.40 18.22 18.03
CA ILE A 324 -9.23 17.46 17.60
C ILE A 324 -9.10 17.48 16.08
N LYS A 325 -10.18 17.25 15.33
CA LYS A 325 -10.18 17.31 13.87
C LYS A 325 -9.67 18.65 13.35
N LYS A 326 -10.17 19.76 13.93
CA LYS A 326 -9.74 21.10 13.56
C LYS A 326 -8.25 21.31 13.82
N LYS A 327 -7.77 20.95 15.02
CA LYS A 327 -6.35 21.06 15.38
C LYS A 327 -5.46 20.21 14.48
N LEU A 328 -5.90 19.00 14.11
CA LEU A 328 -5.17 18.14 13.19
C LEU A 328 -5.11 18.76 11.80
N ALA A 329 -6.23 19.25 11.26
CA ALA A 329 -6.28 19.90 9.95
C ALA A 329 -5.30 21.08 9.84
N GLU A 330 -5.11 21.86 10.92
CA GLU A 330 -4.15 22.98 10.96
C GLU A 330 -2.69 22.55 10.85
N ILE A 331 -2.35 21.31 11.20
CA ILE A 331 -0.97 20.81 11.22
C ILE A 331 -0.70 19.70 10.21
N THR A 332 -1.72 19.19 9.52
CA THR A 332 -1.61 18.12 8.53
C THR A 332 -1.66 18.65 7.12
N ASP A 333 -0.65 18.26 6.33
CA ASP A 333 -0.57 18.57 4.91
C ASP A 333 -1.52 17.67 4.07
N GLU A 334 -2.06 16.59 4.67
CA GLU A 334 -3.04 15.68 4.07
C GLU A 334 -4.48 16.12 4.42
N GLU A 335 -5.32 16.39 3.41
CA GLU A 335 -6.74 16.71 3.60
C GLU A 335 -7.67 15.67 2.94
N PRO A 336 -8.62 15.06 3.69
CA PRO A 336 -8.74 15.06 5.15
C PRO A 336 -7.75 14.08 5.82
N PRO A 337 -7.30 14.37 7.07
CA PRO A 337 -6.45 13.46 7.83
C PRO A 337 -7.19 12.14 8.12
N GLU A 338 -6.49 11.02 7.95
CA GLU A 338 -7.09 9.70 8.17
C GLU A 338 -7.24 9.41 9.68
N LEU A 339 -8.49 9.44 10.14
CA LEU A 339 -8.85 9.44 11.55
C LEU A 339 -9.79 8.29 11.89
N PHE A 340 -9.51 7.60 12.99
CA PHE A 340 -10.35 6.51 13.50
C PHE A 340 -10.70 6.73 14.96
N VAL A 341 -12.00 6.76 15.25
CA VAL A 341 -12.49 6.65 16.62
C VAL A 341 -12.48 5.19 17.03
N THR A 342 -11.84 4.87 18.15
CA THR A 342 -11.63 3.50 18.60
C THR A 342 -12.02 3.27 20.05
N SER A 343 -12.48 2.06 20.34
CA SER A 343 -12.77 1.56 21.67
C SER A 343 -12.30 0.12 21.80
N ILE A 344 -11.71 -0.23 22.94
CA ILE A 344 -11.32 -1.61 23.25
C ILE A 344 -12.54 -2.54 23.44
N PHE A 345 -13.71 -1.98 23.75
CA PHE A 345 -14.97 -2.72 23.82
C PHE A 345 -15.55 -3.00 22.42
N GLN A 346 -15.06 -2.28 21.41
CA GLN A 346 -15.44 -2.42 20.02
C GLN A 346 -14.21 -2.79 19.19
N ILE A 347 -13.70 -4.01 19.39
CA ILE A 347 -12.48 -4.54 18.73
C ILE A 347 -12.40 -4.23 17.24
N PHE A 348 -13.53 -4.19 16.57
CA PHE A 348 -13.60 -3.91 15.15
C PHE A 348 -13.06 -2.52 14.77
N THR A 349 -13.28 -1.50 15.60
CA THR A 349 -12.76 -0.14 15.38
C THR A 349 -11.23 -0.14 15.36
N ILE A 350 -10.64 -0.94 16.26
CA ILE A 350 -9.20 -1.16 16.37
C ILE A 350 -8.65 -1.90 15.16
N LEU A 351 -9.27 -3.04 14.80
CA LEU A 351 -8.84 -3.85 13.66
C LEU A 351 -8.94 -3.08 12.35
N ARG A 352 -9.96 -2.24 12.19
CA ARG A 352 -10.13 -1.37 11.03
C ARG A 352 -9.01 -0.34 10.94
N ALA A 353 -8.78 0.41 12.03
CA ALA A 353 -7.71 1.41 12.05
C ALA A 353 -6.34 0.78 11.78
N PHE A 354 -6.06 -0.39 12.39
CA PHE A 354 -4.84 -1.13 12.17
C PHE A 354 -4.72 -1.63 10.73
N SER A 355 -5.78 -2.24 10.17
CA SER A 355 -5.79 -2.72 8.77
C SER A 355 -5.56 -1.57 7.80
N SER A 356 -6.16 -0.40 8.04
CA SER A 356 -5.97 0.76 7.17
C SER A 356 -4.51 1.20 7.14
N GLY A 357 -3.90 1.35 8.33
CA GLY A 357 -2.47 1.68 8.43
C GLY A 357 -1.57 0.63 7.78
N ILE A 358 -1.80 -0.65 8.05
CA ILE A 358 -1.07 -1.76 7.43
C ILE A 358 -1.20 -1.74 5.90
N SER A 359 -2.38 -1.40 5.38
CA SER A 359 -2.58 -1.33 3.94
C SER A 359 -1.69 -0.28 3.26
N LYS A 360 -1.44 0.86 3.92
CA LYS A 360 -0.55 1.94 3.43
C LYS A 360 0.89 1.50 3.26
N LEU A 361 1.32 0.44 3.94
CA LEU A 361 2.68 -0.10 3.84
C LEU A 361 2.91 -0.90 2.57
N SER A 362 1.86 -1.27 1.85
CA SER A 362 2.03 -2.02 0.61
C SER A 362 2.33 -1.09 -0.56
N PRO A 363 3.47 -1.28 -1.25
CA PRO A 363 3.78 -0.51 -2.46
C PRO A 363 2.78 -0.81 -3.58
N ASN A 364 2.17 -2.00 -3.58
CA ASN A 364 1.29 -2.46 -4.66
C ASN A 364 -0.19 -2.15 -4.41
N ARG A 365 -0.55 -1.58 -3.24
CA ARG A 365 -1.95 -1.34 -2.84
C ARG A 365 -2.75 -0.62 -3.92
N ASN A 366 -2.23 0.49 -4.44
CA ASN A 366 -3.00 1.32 -5.38
C ASN A 366 -3.34 0.57 -6.67
N LEU A 367 -2.43 -0.26 -7.17
CA LEU A 367 -2.66 -1.07 -8.37
C LEU A 367 -3.59 -2.26 -8.08
N ILE A 368 -3.48 -2.89 -6.90
CA ILE A 368 -4.44 -3.91 -6.46
C ILE A 368 -5.84 -3.31 -6.33
N THR A 369 -5.98 -2.14 -5.70
CA THR A 369 -7.25 -1.42 -5.58
C THR A 369 -7.81 -1.02 -6.96
N HIS A 370 -6.94 -0.61 -7.89
CA HIS A 370 -7.32 -0.32 -9.27
C HIS A 370 -7.89 -1.57 -9.96
N ASN A 371 -7.19 -2.71 -9.88
CA ASN A 371 -7.67 -3.97 -10.46
C ASN A 371 -8.97 -4.45 -9.80
N LEU A 372 -9.07 -4.30 -8.48
CA LEU A 372 -10.26 -4.64 -7.70
C LEU A 372 -11.46 -3.78 -8.10
N LYS A 373 -11.24 -2.48 -8.32
CA LYS A 373 -12.25 -1.55 -8.87
C LYS A 373 -12.73 -2.02 -10.24
N ASN A 374 -11.81 -2.28 -11.17
CA ASN A 374 -12.16 -2.73 -12.52
C ASN A 374 -12.96 -4.04 -12.50
N PHE A 375 -12.52 -5.00 -11.69
CA PHE A 375 -13.23 -6.26 -11.47
C PHE A 375 -14.65 -6.02 -10.92
N SER A 376 -14.77 -5.18 -9.90
CA SER A 376 -16.03 -4.86 -9.23
C SER A 376 -17.02 -4.16 -10.14
N LEU A 377 -16.55 -3.22 -10.98
CA LEU A 377 -17.36 -2.56 -12.00
C LEU A 377 -17.84 -3.57 -13.07
N LYS A 378 -16.94 -4.42 -13.58
CA LYS A 378 -17.26 -5.47 -14.56
C LYS A 378 -18.27 -6.48 -14.00
N THR A 379 -18.23 -6.79 -12.71
CA THR A 379 -19.16 -7.72 -12.03
C THR A 379 -20.40 -7.03 -11.44
N LYS A 380 -20.43 -5.69 -11.46
CA LYS A 380 -21.46 -4.84 -10.84
C LYS A 380 -21.60 -5.11 -9.34
N THR A 381 -20.54 -5.39 -8.60
CA THR A 381 -20.64 -5.56 -7.14
C THR A 381 -20.88 -4.22 -6.43
N TYR A 382 -21.53 -4.24 -5.26
CA TYR A 382 -21.72 -3.03 -4.48
C TYR A 382 -20.48 -2.67 -3.68
N LEU A 383 -19.89 -3.69 -3.05
CA LEU A 383 -18.69 -3.60 -2.24
C LEU A 383 -17.87 -4.87 -2.49
N THR A 384 -16.56 -4.70 -2.55
CA THR A 384 -15.60 -5.80 -2.68
C THR A 384 -14.43 -5.55 -1.72
N LEU A 385 -14.11 -6.52 -0.87
CA LEU A 385 -12.95 -6.48 0.02
C LEU A 385 -12.04 -7.66 -0.28
N LEU A 386 -10.75 -7.38 -0.45
CA LEU A 386 -9.70 -8.37 -0.49
C LEU A 386 -9.06 -8.47 0.89
N LEU A 387 -9.03 -9.69 1.44
CA LEU A 387 -8.59 -9.95 2.80
C LEU A 387 -7.39 -10.91 2.82
N SER A 388 -6.47 -10.67 3.76
CA SER A 388 -5.43 -11.65 4.10
C SER A 388 -6.03 -12.90 4.73
N GLN A 389 -5.22 -13.95 4.90
CA GLN A 389 -5.62 -15.15 5.62
C GLN A 389 -6.16 -14.82 7.02
N ASP A 390 -5.62 -13.80 7.70
CA ASP A 390 -6.04 -13.41 9.06
C ASP A 390 -7.26 -12.46 9.08
N GLY A 391 -7.80 -12.13 7.92
CA GLY A 391 -8.97 -11.27 7.76
C GLY A 391 -8.63 -9.78 7.74
N LEU A 392 -7.35 -9.40 7.63
CA LEU A 392 -6.95 -8.00 7.45
C LEU A 392 -7.37 -7.52 6.06
N VAL A 393 -7.98 -6.34 5.97
CA VAL A 393 -8.35 -5.74 4.69
C VAL A 393 -7.09 -5.23 3.98
N LEU A 394 -6.80 -5.77 2.80
CA LEU A 394 -5.63 -5.42 1.99
C LEU A 394 -5.97 -4.39 0.91
N ALA A 395 -7.16 -4.52 0.33
CA ALA A 395 -7.72 -3.59 -0.63
C ALA A 395 -9.25 -3.65 -0.59
N ASP A 396 -9.88 -2.53 -0.92
CA ASP A 396 -11.31 -2.33 -0.86
C ASP A 396 -11.80 -1.58 -2.11
N PHE A 397 -13.07 -1.79 -2.45
CA PHE A 397 -13.78 -1.00 -3.44
C PHE A 397 -15.25 -0.83 -3.05
N TYR A 398 -15.75 0.40 -3.25
CA TYR A 398 -17.14 0.78 -3.00
C TYR A 398 -17.74 1.44 -4.23
N SER A 399 -18.81 0.85 -4.77
CA SER A 399 -19.56 1.43 -5.89
C SER A 399 -20.26 2.73 -5.50
N ALA A 400 -20.58 3.58 -6.48
CA ALA A 400 -21.38 4.78 -6.24
C ALA A 400 -22.76 4.48 -5.63
N LYS A 401 -23.36 3.30 -5.92
CA LYS A 401 -24.62 2.87 -5.30
C LYS A 401 -24.42 2.52 -3.83
N ALA A 402 -23.32 1.83 -3.47
CA ALA A 402 -22.94 1.61 -2.08
C ALA A 402 -22.70 2.94 -1.35
N ARG A 403 -21.97 3.88 -1.96
CA ARG A 403 -21.76 5.24 -1.43
C ARG A 403 -23.03 6.11 -1.34
N LYS A 404 -24.09 5.76 -2.08
CA LYS A 404 -25.40 6.45 -2.03
C LYS A 404 -26.34 5.82 -1.00
N LEU A 405 -26.29 4.51 -0.83
CA LEU A 405 -26.96 3.80 0.29
C LEU A 405 -26.45 4.32 1.65
N THR A 406 -25.23 4.86 1.68
CA THR A 406 -24.61 5.53 2.83
C THR A 406 -24.95 7.02 2.95
N LYS A 407 -25.95 7.58 2.24
CA LYS A 407 -26.46 8.96 2.48
C LYS A 407 -27.32 9.07 3.75
N ILE A 408 -26.96 8.30 4.77
CA ILE A 408 -27.27 8.58 6.17
C ILE A 408 -26.15 9.54 6.63
N PRO A 409 -26.43 10.60 7.40
CA PRO A 409 -25.43 11.61 7.80
C PRO A 409 -24.19 11.07 8.54
N LYS A 410 -24.16 9.76 8.89
CA LYS A 410 -23.00 9.02 9.39
C LYS A 410 -22.52 8.00 8.34
N SER A 411 -22.04 8.50 7.21
CA SER A 411 -21.59 7.76 6.02
C SER A 411 -20.58 6.64 6.27
N GLU A 412 -19.89 6.66 7.42
CA GLU A 412 -18.93 5.65 7.80
C GLU A 412 -19.62 4.34 8.24
N GLU A 413 -20.76 4.34 8.93
CA GLU A 413 -21.27 3.16 9.67
C GLU A 413 -21.50 1.88 8.83
N LEU A 414 -21.97 1.96 7.58
CA LEU A 414 -22.25 0.78 6.74
C LEU A 414 -21.00 0.21 6.04
N ILE A 415 -20.13 1.10 5.56
CA ILE A 415 -18.77 0.77 5.07
C ILE A 415 -17.97 0.16 6.22
N ASN A 416 -18.08 0.78 7.40
CA ASN A 416 -17.50 0.30 8.63
C ASN A 416 -18.01 -1.10 8.93
N VAL A 417 -19.31 -1.35 9.02
CA VAL A 417 -19.85 -2.69 9.37
C VAL A 417 -19.29 -3.79 8.46
N PHE A 418 -19.12 -3.57 7.16
CA PHE A 418 -18.57 -4.60 6.26
C PHE A 418 -17.06 -4.84 6.44
N GLU A 419 -16.24 -3.79 6.51
CA GLU A 419 -14.81 -3.93 6.85
C GLU A 419 -14.61 -4.53 8.23
N VAL A 420 -15.51 -4.20 9.16
CA VAL A 420 -15.57 -4.65 10.56
C VAL A 420 -15.93 -6.12 10.68
N THR A 421 -16.87 -6.58 9.86
CA THR A 421 -17.35 -7.97 9.88
C THR A 421 -16.51 -8.89 9.00
N ALA A 422 -15.74 -8.36 8.04
CA ALA A 422 -14.86 -9.13 7.17
C ALA A 422 -13.94 -10.12 7.93
N PRO A 423 -13.21 -9.72 8.99
CA PRO A 423 -12.45 -10.68 9.81
C PRO A 423 -13.32 -11.76 10.45
N GLN A 424 -14.55 -11.42 10.85
CA GLN A 424 -15.49 -12.37 11.45
C GLN A 424 -15.99 -13.38 10.43
N PHE A 425 -16.28 -12.96 9.19
CA PHE A 425 -16.61 -13.87 8.10
C PHE A 425 -15.46 -14.83 7.81
N ALA A 426 -14.22 -14.35 7.82
CA ALA A 426 -13.04 -15.21 7.67
C ALA A 426 -12.92 -16.23 8.82
N ILE A 427 -13.16 -15.82 10.07
CA ILE A 427 -13.15 -16.72 11.22
C ILE A 427 -14.28 -17.76 11.12
N LEU A 428 -15.51 -17.32 10.84
CA LEU A 428 -16.67 -18.20 10.69
C LEU A 428 -16.41 -19.23 9.60
N TYR A 429 -15.94 -18.78 8.43
CA TYR A 429 -15.56 -19.66 7.34
C TYR A 429 -14.49 -20.67 7.75
N LYS A 430 -13.42 -20.24 8.44
CA LYS A 430 -12.36 -21.13 8.97
C LYS A 430 -12.90 -22.16 9.97
N ILE A 431 -13.85 -21.78 10.81
CA ILE A 431 -14.51 -22.69 11.75
C ILE A 431 -15.31 -23.73 10.96
N PHE A 432 -16.23 -23.31 10.09
CA PHE A 432 -17.12 -24.22 9.35
C PHE A 432 -16.38 -25.14 8.37
N SER A 433 -15.33 -24.64 7.70
CA SER A 433 -14.47 -25.45 6.82
C SER A 433 -13.75 -26.59 7.54
N ARG A 434 -13.31 -26.37 8.79
CA ARG A 434 -12.67 -27.42 9.61
C ARG A 434 -13.61 -28.56 9.97
N PHE A 435 -14.91 -28.30 10.09
CA PHE A 435 -15.91 -29.31 10.40
C PHE A 435 -16.36 -30.15 9.19
N LYS A 436 -15.64 -30.09 8.05
CA LYS A 436 -15.95 -30.80 6.78
C LYS A 436 -17.39 -30.57 6.26
N ALA A 437 -18.06 -29.51 6.71
CA ALA A 437 -19.43 -29.20 6.29
C ALA A 437 -19.49 -28.54 4.89
N LEU A 438 -18.37 -28.00 4.39
CA LEU A 438 -18.31 -27.27 3.12
C LEU A 438 -17.62 -28.14 2.05
N GLN A 439 -18.36 -28.44 0.96
CA GLN A 439 -17.80 -29.05 -0.26
C GLN A 439 -17.18 -28.01 -1.20
N GLU A 440 -17.53 -26.73 -1.03
CA GLU A 440 -17.08 -25.62 -1.87
C GLU A 440 -16.27 -24.60 -1.05
N GLU A 441 -15.27 -23.96 -1.67
CA GLU A 441 -14.41 -22.96 -1.02
C GLU A 441 -15.10 -21.57 -0.88
N GLU A 442 -16.39 -21.55 -0.55
CA GLU A 442 -17.20 -20.33 -0.45
C GLU A 442 -18.27 -20.40 0.64
N ALA A 443 -18.77 -19.24 1.06
CA ALA A 443 -19.87 -19.07 1.99
C ALA A 443 -20.80 -17.93 1.54
N ILE A 444 -22.10 -18.12 1.77
CA ILE A 444 -23.15 -17.18 1.38
C ILE A 444 -23.93 -16.80 2.64
N PHE A 445 -24.06 -15.49 2.88
CA PHE A 445 -24.90 -14.96 3.94
C PHE A 445 -25.97 -14.06 3.32
N LYS A 446 -27.23 -14.46 3.43
CA LYS A 446 -28.36 -13.71 2.89
C LYS A 446 -28.86 -12.70 3.92
N VAL A 447 -28.90 -11.43 3.54
CA VAL A 447 -29.38 -10.31 4.37
C VAL A 447 -30.54 -9.66 3.63
N SER A 448 -31.76 -10.11 3.95
CA SER A 448 -32.96 -9.76 3.17
C SER A 448 -32.76 -10.10 1.69
N GLU A 449 -32.90 -9.14 0.79
CA GLU A 449 -32.66 -9.31 -0.65
C GLU A 449 -31.17 -9.32 -1.01
N SER A 450 -30.31 -8.70 -0.21
CA SER A 450 -28.87 -8.61 -0.48
C SER A 450 -28.13 -9.87 -0.04
N VAL A 451 -26.99 -10.13 -0.67
CA VAL A 451 -26.17 -11.31 -0.40
C VAL A 451 -24.73 -10.89 -0.14
N ILE A 452 -24.18 -11.41 0.96
CA ILE A 452 -22.75 -11.37 1.25
C ILE A 452 -22.16 -12.67 0.73
N PHE A 453 -21.36 -12.56 -0.32
CA PHE A 453 -20.67 -13.69 -0.91
C PHE A 453 -19.21 -13.66 -0.48
N PHE A 454 -18.79 -14.68 0.25
CA PHE A 454 -17.45 -14.83 0.78
C PHE A 454 -16.76 -15.99 0.06
N LYS A 455 -15.63 -15.71 -0.59
CA LYS A 455 -14.91 -16.73 -1.37
C LYS A 455 -13.47 -16.83 -0.90
N LYS A 456 -13.03 -18.04 -0.60
CA LYS A 456 -11.61 -18.33 -0.41
C LYS A 456 -10.95 -18.42 -1.78
N ILE A 457 -9.79 -17.82 -1.91
CA ILE A 457 -8.95 -17.88 -3.09
C ILE A 457 -7.55 -18.34 -2.69
N ARG A 458 -6.86 -19.00 -3.61
CA ARG A 458 -5.47 -19.41 -3.41
C ARG A 458 -4.56 -18.66 -4.37
N VAL A 459 -3.57 -17.97 -3.82
CA VAL A 459 -2.57 -17.21 -4.56
C VAL A 459 -1.22 -17.88 -4.29
N ALA A 460 -0.77 -18.70 -5.24
CA ALA A 460 0.31 -19.68 -5.05
C ALA A 460 0.07 -20.57 -3.82
N ASP A 461 0.85 -20.39 -2.74
CA ASP A 461 0.75 -21.19 -1.51
C ASP A 461 0.05 -20.48 -0.35
N SER A 462 -0.44 -19.26 -0.59
CA SER A 462 -1.14 -18.46 0.43
C SER A 462 -2.64 -18.44 0.20
N ASP A 463 -3.39 -18.68 1.27
CA ASP A 463 -4.85 -18.53 1.29
C ASP A 463 -5.22 -17.06 1.52
N MET A 464 -6.17 -16.57 0.73
CA MET A 464 -6.75 -15.23 0.89
C MET A 464 -8.27 -15.33 0.76
N PHE A 465 -8.97 -14.23 1.06
CA PHE A 465 -10.42 -14.19 0.91
C PHE A 465 -10.84 -12.96 0.11
N ILE A 466 -11.91 -13.11 -0.66
CA ILE A 466 -12.63 -11.97 -1.23
C ILE A 466 -14.06 -11.98 -0.69
N LEU A 467 -14.47 -10.86 -0.12
CA LEU A 467 -15.82 -10.63 0.36
C LEU A 467 -16.53 -9.67 -0.61
N PHE A 468 -17.72 -10.05 -1.05
CA PHE A 468 -18.56 -9.27 -1.93
C PHE A 468 -19.89 -8.96 -1.28
N LEU A 469 -20.37 -7.73 -1.44
CA LEU A 469 -21.78 -7.39 -1.27
C LEU A 469 -22.43 -7.29 -2.64
N ILE A 470 -23.43 -8.13 -2.89
CA ILE A 470 -24.14 -8.22 -4.16
C ILE A 470 -25.65 -8.13 -3.96
N GLU A 471 -26.35 -7.67 -4.99
CA GLU A 471 -27.80 -7.47 -4.94
C GLU A 471 -28.59 -8.76 -4.80
N ASN A 472 -28.10 -9.87 -5.38
CA ASN A 472 -28.72 -11.18 -5.32
C ASN A 472 -27.71 -12.25 -5.76
N GLU A 473 -28.04 -13.52 -5.50
CA GLU A 473 -27.15 -14.66 -5.76
C GLU A 473 -26.81 -14.86 -7.25
N LYS A 474 -27.65 -14.40 -8.20
CA LYS A 474 -27.38 -14.57 -9.64
C LYS A 474 -26.08 -13.88 -10.08
N ARG A 475 -25.64 -12.85 -9.34
CA ARG A 475 -24.36 -12.18 -9.63
C ARG A 475 -23.14 -13.06 -9.32
N LYS A 476 -23.28 -14.13 -8.54
CA LYS A 476 -22.22 -15.10 -8.23
C LYS A 476 -21.62 -15.71 -9.48
N GLU A 477 -22.45 -16.10 -10.44
CA GLU A 477 -21.99 -16.71 -11.71
C GLU A 477 -21.07 -15.77 -12.47
N LYS A 478 -21.43 -14.49 -12.56
CA LYS A 478 -20.60 -13.46 -13.21
C LYS A 478 -19.28 -13.23 -12.49
N ILE A 479 -19.29 -13.26 -11.15
CA ILE A 479 -18.08 -13.14 -10.32
C ILE A 479 -17.17 -14.35 -10.57
N ASN A 480 -17.70 -15.56 -10.46
CA ASN A 480 -16.95 -16.79 -10.67
C ASN A 480 -16.37 -16.89 -12.09
N ALA A 481 -17.08 -16.43 -13.12
CA ALA A 481 -16.59 -16.42 -14.49
C ALA A 481 -15.43 -15.44 -14.72
N LYS A 482 -15.43 -14.28 -14.06
CA LYS A 482 -14.40 -13.24 -14.24
C LYS A 482 -13.24 -13.34 -13.25
N LEU A 483 -13.42 -14.04 -12.14
CA LEU A 483 -12.43 -14.13 -11.06
C LEU A 483 -11.09 -14.72 -11.51
N PRO A 484 -11.03 -15.77 -12.36
CA PRO A 484 -9.75 -16.31 -12.83
C PRO A 484 -8.88 -15.26 -13.53
N ASN A 485 -9.45 -14.46 -14.41
CA ASN A 485 -8.74 -13.38 -15.11
C ASN A 485 -8.24 -12.30 -14.14
N PHE A 486 -9.07 -11.89 -13.17
CA PHE A 486 -8.63 -10.95 -12.12
C PHE A 486 -7.46 -11.50 -11.31
N LEU A 487 -7.51 -12.79 -10.93
CA LEU A 487 -6.43 -13.45 -10.20
C LEU A 487 -5.19 -13.57 -11.07
N GLU A 488 -5.30 -13.96 -12.33
CA GLU A 488 -4.17 -14.02 -13.26
C GLU A 488 -3.47 -12.67 -13.39
N GLN A 489 -4.26 -11.59 -13.56
CA GLN A 489 -3.75 -10.23 -13.64
C GLN A 489 -3.13 -9.77 -12.31
N THR A 490 -3.73 -10.09 -11.16
CA THR A 490 -3.35 -9.47 -9.88
C THR A 490 -2.45 -10.35 -9.00
N LYS A 491 -2.29 -11.64 -9.33
CA LYS A 491 -1.56 -12.65 -8.54
C LYS A 491 -0.17 -12.18 -8.13
N GLU A 492 0.61 -11.64 -9.06
CA GLU A 492 1.99 -11.19 -8.80
C GLU A 492 2.03 -10.03 -7.79
N LEU A 493 1.06 -9.11 -7.88
CA LEU A 493 0.92 -8.01 -6.93
C LEU A 493 0.55 -8.52 -5.53
N LEU A 494 -0.32 -9.54 -5.47
CA LEU A 494 -0.76 -10.18 -4.24
C LEU A 494 0.34 -10.99 -3.57
N LEU A 495 1.11 -11.77 -4.33
CA LEU A 495 2.20 -12.59 -3.79
C LEU A 495 3.19 -11.74 -3.01
N ARG A 496 3.58 -10.57 -3.52
CA ARG A 496 4.50 -9.66 -2.82
C ARG A 496 3.86 -8.87 -1.68
N TYR A 497 2.54 -8.95 -1.55
CA TYR A 497 1.84 -8.42 -0.40
C TYR A 497 1.93 -9.39 0.79
N ILE A 498 2.05 -10.71 0.57
CA ILE A 498 2.05 -11.70 1.66
C ILE A 498 3.32 -12.58 1.77
N ALA A 499 4.22 -12.55 0.79
CA ALA A 499 5.46 -13.35 0.74
C ALA A 499 6.75 -12.54 0.49
#